data_AF-A0A7S1G3D1-F1
#
_entry.id   AF-A0A7S1G3D1-F1
#
_cell.length_a   1.000
_cell.length_b   1.000
_cell.length_c   1.000
_cell.angle_alpha   90.00
_cell.angle_beta   90.00
_cell.angle_gamma   90.00
#
_symmetry.space_group_name_H-M   'P 1'
#
loop_
_entity.id
_entity.type
_entity.pdbx_description
1 polymer ?
#
loop_
_entity_poly.entity_id
_entity_poly.type
_entity_poly.pdbx_seq_one_letter_code
_entity_poly.pdbx_strand_id
1 'polypeptide(L)'
;GFVDMVVSHVASPLEATAVKVDTQYTGDVGGSGSGVPVEVAAMRACDPAGPLVINVVKLFSTADAGAFLAFGRVLSGTVRAGSSARVLGERYSADDDED
;
A
#
# COMPACT_ATOMS: atom_id res chain seq x y z
N GLY A 1 9.18 1.53 29.28
CA GLY A 1 8.01 0.61 29.30
C GLY A 1 7.83 -0.03 27.92
N PHE A 2 6.72 -0.73 27.69
CA PHE A 2 6.46 -1.39 26.39
C PHE A 2 6.44 -0.39 25.22
N VAL A 3 5.79 0.76 25.40
CA VAL A 3 5.71 1.81 24.37
C VAL A 3 7.10 2.33 24.00
N ASP A 4 7.95 2.63 24.98
CA ASP A 4 9.32 3.10 24.72
C ASP A 4 10.13 2.08 23.92
N MET A 5 10.01 0.79 24.25
CA MET A 5 10.69 -0.28 23.51
C MET A 5 10.26 -0.28 22.03
N VAL A 6 8.95 -0.21 21.77
CA VAL A 6 8.39 -0.19 20.41
C VAL A 6 8.85 1.05 19.65
N VAL A 7 8.72 2.25 20.24
CA VAL A 7 9.12 3.50 19.59
C VAL A 7 10.61 3.53 19.27
N SER A 8 11.47 2.96 20.13
CA SER A 8 12.91 2.98 19.92
C SER A 8 13.43 1.91 18.94
N HIS A 9 12.71 0.81 18.72
CA HIS A 9 13.23 -0.34 17.95
C HIS A 9 12.37 -0.73 16.74
N VAL A 10 11.13 -0.26 16.65
CA VAL A 10 10.28 -0.49 15.49
C VAL A 10 10.34 0.73 14.60
N ALA A 11 10.88 0.54 13.40
CA ALA A 11 10.99 1.60 12.40
C ALA A 11 9.61 2.21 12.10
N SER A 12 9.59 3.53 11.96
CA SER A 12 8.38 4.26 11.62
C SER A 12 7.90 3.91 10.22
N PRO A 13 6.62 4.18 9.87
CA PRO A 13 6.15 4.02 8.51
C PRO A 13 7.00 4.79 7.47
N LEU A 14 7.47 5.98 7.81
CA LEU A 14 8.30 6.80 6.90
C LEU A 14 9.62 6.10 6.54
N GLU A 15 10.21 5.37 7.49
CA GLU A 15 11.48 4.66 7.28
C GLU A 15 11.28 3.27 6.66
N ALA A 16 10.26 2.53 7.13
CA ALA A 16 10.07 1.14 6.77
C ALA A 16 9.32 0.92 5.45
N THR A 17 8.55 1.91 4.97
CA THR A 17 7.72 1.72 3.77
C THR A 17 8.57 1.48 2.52
N ALA A 18 9.69 2.19 2.36
CA ALA A 18 10.56 2.00 1.19
C ALA A 18 11.04 0.55 1.06
N VAL A 19 11.61 -0.01 2.14
CA VAL A 19 12.05 -1.42 2.17
C VAL A 19 10.89 -2.38 1.88
N LYS A 20 9.70 -2.08 2.41
CA LYS A 20 8.51 -2.90 2.17
C LYS A 20 8.04 -2.85 0.71
N VAL A 21 8.08 -1.69 0.07
CA VAL A 21 7.75 -1.52 -1.35
C VAL A 21 8.75 -2.29 -2.21
N ASP A 22 10.04 -2.13 -1.93
CA ASP A 22 11.11 -2.78 -2.70
C ASP A 22 11.07 -4.32 -2.62
N THR A 23 10.47 -4.86 -1.56
CA THR A 23 10.40 -6.32 -1.34
C THR A 23 9.06 -6.94 -1.73
N GLN A 24 7.97 -6.16 -1.76
CA GLN A 24 6.62 -6.69 -1.95
C GLN A 24 5.93 -6.22 -3.22
N TYR A 25 6.34 -5.08 -3.79
CA TYR A 25 5.74 -4.57 -5.00
C TYR A 25 6.23 -5.37 -6.21
N THR A 26 5.29 -5.86 -7.02
CA THR A 26 5.57 -6.74 -8.16
C THR A 26 5.74 -5.98 -9.48
N GLY A 27 5.32 -4.72 -9.53
CA GLY A 27 5.51 -3.86 -10.70
C GLY A 27 6.95 -3.34 -10.81
N ASP A 28 7.21 -2.57 -11.86
CA ASP A 28 8.53 -1.96 -12.07
C ASP A 28 8.87 -1.01 -10.92
N VAL A 29 9.90 -1.35 -10.13
CA VAL A 29 10.40 -0.51 -9.03
C VAL A 29 11.39 0.56 -9.49
N GLY A 30 11.71 0.57 -10.80
CA GLY A 30 12.67 1.44 -11.45
C GLY A 30 14.12 1.19 -11.02
N GLY A 31 15.06 1.56 -11.89
CA GLY A 31 16.47 1.70 -11.52
C GLY A 31 16.73 2.96 -10.66
N SER A 32 17.93 3.10 -10.09
CA SER A 32 18.32 4.33 -9.39
C SER A 32 18.36 5.52 -10.37
N GLY A 33 17.36 6.40 -10.36
CA GLY A 33 17.30 7.60 -11.22
C GLY A 33 15.90 8.05 -11.64
N SER A 34 15.80 8.78 -12.75
CA SER A 34 14.56 9.39 -13.30
C SER A 34 13.57 8.40 -13.94
N GLY A 35 13.78 7.10 -13.76
CA GLY A 35 12.94 6.03 -14.34
C GLY A 35 12.00 5.36 -13.34
N VAL A 36 11.94 5.83 -12.09
CA VAL A 36 11.05 5.24 -11.06
C VAL A 36 9.61 5.70 -11.32
N PRO A 37 8.64 4.77 -11.39
CA PRO A 37 7.22 5.14 -11.52
C PRO A 37 6.75 6.03 -10.37
N VAL A 38 5.81 6.94 -10.67
CA VAL A 38 5.31 7.94 -9.72
C VAL A 38 4.70 7.27 -8.49
N GLU A 39 4.01 6.15 -8.65
CA GLU A 39 3.39 5.36 -7.58
C GLU A 39 4.46 4.78 -6.64
N VAL A 40 5.53 4.23 -7.21
CA VAL A 40 6.64 3.65 -6.43
C VAL A 40 7.38 4.73 -5.66
N ALA A 41 7.67 5.87 -6.30
CA ALA A 41 8.31 7.01 -5.64
C ALA A 41 7.45 7.54 -4.47
N ALA A 42 6.14 7.70 -4.68
CA ALA A 42 5.22 8.17 -3.65
C ALA A 42 5.06 7.17 -2.49
N MET A 43 4.98 5.86 -2.78
CA MET A 43 4.96 4.84 -1.73
C MET A 43 6.26 4.80 -0.94
N ARG A 44 7.44 4.87 -1.59
CA ARG A 44 8.73 4.93 -0.90
C ARG A 44 8.83 6.14 0.03
N ALA A 45 8.25 7.27 -0.37
CA ALA A 45 8.18 8.49 0.44
C ALA A 45 7.06 8.47 1.51
N CYS A 46 6.17 7.45 1.49
CA CYS A 46 4.96 7.40 2.31
C CYS A 46 4.12 8.70 2.19
N ASP A 47 4.01 9.23 0.96
CA ASP A 47 3.43 10.56 0.69
C ASP A 47 1.89 10.55 0.79
N PRO A 48 1.27 11.27 1.73
CA PRO A 48 -0.18 11.33 1.86
C PRO A 48 -0.89 12.10 0.74
N ALA A 49 -0.15 12.89 -0.05
CA ALA A 49 -0.67 13.66 -1.19
C ALA A 49 -0.45 12.96 -2.54
N GLY A 50 0.30 11.85 -2.55
CA GLY A 50 0.57 11.07 -3.75
C GLY A 50 -0.63 10.24 -4.24
N PRO A 51 -0.44 9.44 -5.32
CA PRO A 51 -1.44 8.49 -5.78
C PRO A 51 -1.88 7.54 -4.67
N LEU A 52 -3.18 7.23 -4.61
CA LEU A 52 -3.70 6.31 -3.60
C LEU A 52 -3.25 4.88 -3.90
N VAL A 53 -2.47 4.30 -2.99
CA VAL A 53 -2.08 2.88 -3.05
C VAL A 53 -2.34 2.22 -1.70
N ILE A 54 -3.13 1.15 -1.72
CA ILE A 54 -3.51 0.38 -0.54
C ILE A 54 -3.15 -1.09 -0.78
N ASN A 55 -2.40 -1.69 0.15
CA ASN A 55 -2.19 -3.13 0.16
C ASN A 55 -3.19 -3.79 1.13
N VAL A 56 -4.22 -4.44 0.57
CA VAL A 56 -5.23 -5.21 1.31
C VAL A 56 -4.71 -6.63 1.53
N VAL A 57 -4.66 -7.08 2.78
CA VAL A 57 -4.09 -8.38 3.15
C VAL A 57 -5.09 -9.33 3.80
N LYS A 58 -6.26 -8.82 4.20
CA LYS A 58 -7.28 -9.62 4.88
C LYS A 58 -8.68 -9.07 4.64
N LEU A 59 -9.64 -9.98 4.58
CA LEU A 59 -11.06 -9.67 4.57
C LEU A 59 -11.68 -10.15 5.88
N PHE A 60 -12.41 -9.27 6.58
CA PHE A 60 -13.14 -9.60 7.79
C PHE A 60 -14.64 -9.65 7.48
N SER A 61 -15.30 -10.76 7.80
CA SER A 61 -16.75 -10.85 7.68
C SER A 61 -17.43 -9.95 8.70
N THR A 62 -18.49 -9.28 8.31
CA THR A 62 -19.38 -8.57 9.23
C THR A 62 -20.13 -9.57 10.13
N ALA A 63 -20.61 -9.13 11.29
CA ALA A 63 -21.29 -10.00 12.26
C ALA A 63 -22.58 -10.63 11.72
N ASP A 64 -23.22 -9.97 10.76
CA ASP A 64 -24.40 -10.44 10.03
C ASP A 64 -24.06 -11.29 8.80
N ALA A 65 -22.78 -11.54 8.52
CA ALA A 65 -22.27 -12.26 7.35
C ALA A 65 -22.73 -11.71 5.98
N GLY A 66 -23.17 -10.44 5.92
CA GLY A 66 -23.64 -9.81 4.70
C GLY A 66 -22.54 -9.20 3.83
N ALA A 67 -21.38 -8.88 4.41
CA ALA A 67 -20.29 -8.22 3.71
C ALA A 67 -18.91 -8.59 4.27
N PHE A 68 -17.88 -8.19 3.51
CA PHE A 68 -16.50 -8.25 3.95
C PHE A 68 -15.89 -6.85 4.06
N LEU A 69 -15.18 -6.60 5.15
CA LEU A 69 -14.36 -5.42 5.36
C LEU A 69 -12.93 -5.72 4.90
N ALA A 70 -12.45 -4.96 3.92
CA ALA A 70 -11.07 -5.03 3.48
C ALA A 70 -10.15 -4.36 4.52
N PHE A 71 -9.18 -5.13 5.01
CA PHE A 71 -8.14 -4.64 5.92
C PHE A 71 -6.81 -4.56 5.18
N GLY A 72 -6.25 -3.36 5.15
CA GLY A 72 -5.04 -3.07 4.44
C GLY A 72 -4.31 -1.86 4.98
N ARG A 73 -3.10 -1.65 4.46
CA ARG A 73 -2.27 -0.49 4.76
C ARG A 73 -2.26 0.45 3.56
N VAL A 74 -2.53 1.73 3.81
CA VAL A 74 -2.27 2.80 2.85
C VAL A 74 -0.75 3.01 2.80
N LEU A 75 -0.16 2.81 1.63
CA LEU A 75 1.27 3.03 1.38
C LEU A 75 1.54 4.42 0.81
N SER A 76 0.58 4.99 0.09
CA SER A 76 0.62 6.34 -0.47
C SER A 76 -0.80 6.87 -0.63
N GLY A 77 -0.94 8.20 -0.60
CA GLY A 77 -2.20 8.92 -0.76
C GLY A 77 -3.09 8.91 0.49
N THR A 78 -4.31 9.43 0.33
CA THR A 78 -5.30 9.50 1.40
C THR A 78 -6.65 8.98 0.90
N VAL A 79 -7.16 7.92 1.52
CA VAL A 79 -8.49 7.38 1.22
C VAL A 79 -9.58 8.17 1.94
N ARG A 80 -10.69 8.44 1.26
CA ARG A 80 -11.90 9.06 1.83
C ARG A 80 -13.14 8.25 1.46
N ALA A 81 -14.15 8.29 2.32
CA ALA A 81 -15.44 7.69 2.01
C ALA A 81 -16.01 8.26 0.70
N GLY A 82 -16.52 7.39 -0.18
CA GLY A 82 -17.04 7.76 -1.49
C GLY A 82 -15.97 7.97 -2.58
N SER A 83 -14.69 7.77 -2.29
CA SER A 83 -13.64 7.79 -3.32
C SER A 83 -13.75 6.54 -4.20
N SER A 84 -13.69 6.72 -5.52
CA SER A 84 -13.55 5.61 -6.45
C SER A 84 -12.10 5.10 -6.40
N ALA A 85 -11.92 3.79 -6.37
CA ALA A 85 -10.62 3.14 -6.41
C ALA A 85 -10.68 1.96 -7.38
N ARG A 86 -9.58 1.73 -8.11
CA ARG A 86 -9.39 0.51 -8.90
C ARG A 86 -8.88 -0.58 -7.97
N VAL A 87 -9.56 -1.72 -7.94
CA VAL A 87 -9.16 -2.88 -7.14
C VAL A 87 -8.42 -3.84 -8.06
N LEU A 88 -7.16 -4.10 -7.77
CA LEU A 88 -6.31 -4.98 -8.58
C LEU A 88 -6.28 -6.37 -7.93
N GLY A 89 -6.66 -7.39 -8.69
CA GLY A 89 -6.61 -8.79 -8.27
C GLY A 89 -5.19 -9.35 -8.25
N GLU A 90 -5.02 -10.56 -7.71
CA GLU A 90 -3.72 -11.25 -7.63
C GLU A 90 -3.12 -11.59 -9.02
N ARG A 91 -3.98 -11.70 -10.03
CA ARG A 91 -3.60 -12.02 -11.41
C ARG A 91 -3.43 -10.79 -12.31
N TYR A 92 -3.67 -9.60 -11.76
CA TYR A 92 -3.52 -8.36 -12.51
C TYR A 92 -2.10 -8.24 -13.09
N SER A 93 -2.01 -7.89 -14.37
CA SER A 93 -0.76 -7.50 -15.01
C SER A 93 -1.01 -6.28 -15.89
N ALA A 94 0.00 -5.43 -16.08
CA ALA A 94 -0.17 -4.22 -16.89
C ALA A 94 -0.44 -4.51 -18.38
N ASP A 95 -0.13 -5.73 -18.84
CA ASP A 95 -0.31 -6.17 -20.23
C ASP A 95 -1.65 -6.89 -20.45
N ASP A 96 -2.40 -7.17 -19.37
CA ASP A 96 -3.66 -7.92 -19.40
C ASP A 96 -4.70 -7.22 -18.51
N ASP A 97 -5.54 -6.42 -19.14
CA ASP A 97 -6.61 -5.63 -18.51
C ASP A 97 -7.88 -6.49 -18.20
N GLU A 98 -7.83 -7.82 -18.29
CA GLU A 98 -8.98 -8.69 -17.99
C GLU A 98 -9.36 -8.75 -16.48
N ASP A 99 -8.59 -8.13 -15.57
CA ASP A 99 -8.88 -8.03 -14.12
C ASP A 99 -8.76 -6.61 -13.52
#